data_AF-A0A374HX23-F1
#
_entry.id   AF-A0A374HX23-F1
#
_cell.length_a   1.000
_cell.length_b   1.000
_cell.length_c   1.000
_cell.angle_alpha   90.00
_cell.angle_beta   90.00
_cell.angle_gamma   90.00
#
_symmetry.space_group_name_H-M   'P 1'
#
loop_
_entity.id
_entity.type
_entity.pdbx_description
1 polymer ?
#
loop_
_entity_poly.entity_id
_entity_poly.type
_entity_poly.pdbx_seq_one_letter_code
_entity_poly.pdbx_strand_id
1 'polypeptide(L)'
;MYNLIQEMNQKKNSGITWNCDCDCYALTDFDWEDVIERHPKSIIFVDENFSSMRSEKFASIVNSADNYFVLITRAYLPMLAYSIKEVYSMHVSGKYATLNNEYEITVNELQNVYSSTLSYPPRLITPDYVLCEDSNSGLEMFHALAEKVSAECHSAHGKSNIPEKVLDFEENKTYLIIVDGAAYGPEMGATVRYIEDHFNCYLYAPESFEWLLLKVMFSKDPMIYRILKNPSDYTESTKYLSWERYFTHVLEEHTKGTELEYHKKKLNKQYLYARAMKILSKFLLDSNINFDRCMV
;
A
#
# COMPACT_ATOMS: atom_id res chain seq x y z
N MET A 1 -16.22 -17.67 -6.66
CA MET A 1 -15.77 -16.87 -7.82
C MET A 1 -14.68 -17.58 -8.61
N TYR A 2 -13.50 -17.85 -8.03
CA TYR A 2 -12.40 -18.57 -8.72
C TYR A 2 -12.87 -19.84 -9.45
N ASN A 3 -13.58 -20.76 -8.78
CA ASN A 3 -14.09 -22.00 -9.41
C ASN A 3 -15.01 -21.75 -10.62
N LEU A 4 -15.82 -20.68 -10.59
CA LEU A 4 -16.72 -20.33 -11.71
C LEU A 4 -15.92 -19.84 -12.92
N ILE A 5 -14.88 -19.03 -12.67
CA ILE A 5 -13.96 -18.55 -13.70
C ILE A 5 -13.18 -19.72 -14.29
N GLN A 6 -12.66 -20.61 -13.44
CA GLN A 6 -11.97 -21.82 -13.87
C GLN A 6 -12.85 -22.71 -14.76
N GLU A 7 -14.10 -22.94 -14.35
CA GLU A 7 -15.05 -23.73 -15.14
C GLU A 7 -15.34 -23.08 -16.50
N MET A 8 -15.49 -21.75 -16.55
CA MET A 8 -15.66 -21.00 -17.79
C MET A 8 -14.42 -21.09 -18.69
N ASN A 9 -13.21 -20.99 -18.15
CA ASN A 9 -11.97 -21.11 -18.92
C ASN A 9 -11.80 -22.51 -19.53
N GLN A 10 -12.34 -23.56 -18.90
CA GLN A 10 -12.20 -24.94 -19.35
C GLN A 10 -13.35 -25.43 -20.26
N LYS A 11 -14.58 -24.94 -20.05
CA LYS A 11 -15.78 -25.42 -20.76
C LYS A 11 -16.38 -24.34 -21.66
N LYS A 12 -16.46 -24.63 -22.96
CA LYS A 12 -17.13 -23.75 -23.94
C LYS A 12 -18.61 -23.46 -23.63
N ASN A 13 -19.31 -24.38 -22.96
CA ASN A 13 -20.72 -24.27 -22.60
C ASN A 13 -20.91 -24.43 -21.08
N SER A 14 -20.25 -23.60 -20.28
CA SER A 14 -20.34 -23.66 -18.81
C SER A 14 -21.74 -23.28 -18.27
N GLY A 15 -22.58 -22.62 -19.07
CA GLY A 15 -23.87 -22.07 -18.60
C GLY A 15 -23.72 -20.84 -17.72
N ILE A 16 -22.49 -20.35 -17.52
CA ILE A 16 -22.17 -19.17 -16.72
C ILE A 16 -22.19 -17.94 -17.63
N THR A 17 -22.91 -16.89 -17.23
CA THR A 17 -22.88 -15.58 -17.91
C THR A 17 -21.96 -14.64 -17.14
N TRP A 18 -21.00 -14.05 -17.83
CA TRP A 18 -20.00 -13.15 -17.27
C TRP A 18 -20.18 -11.74 -17.82
N ASN A 19 -20.15 -10.73 -16.96
CA ASN A 19 -20.27 -9.32 -17.33
C ASN A 19 -19.09 -8.55 -16.73
N CYS A 20 -18.03 -8.39 -17.51
CA CYS A 20 -16.85 -7.61 -17.17
C CYS A 20 -16.28 -7.02 -18.46
N ASP A 21 -15.71 -5.83 -18.36
CA ASP A 21 -15.04 -5.17 -19.49
C ASP A 21 -13.69 -5.83 -19.83
N CYS A 22 -13.17 -6.68 -18.95
CA CYS A 22 -11.90 -7.39 -19.10
C CYS A 22 -12.10 -8.91 -19.05
N ASP A 23 -11.23 -9.63 -19.76
CA ASP A 23 -11.16 -11.08 -19.65
C ASP A 23 -10.65 -11.52 -18.27
N CYS A 24 -11.12 -12.67 -17.81
CA CYS A 24 -10.77 -13.24 -16.51
C CYS A 24 -10.25 -14.67 -16.66
N TYR A 25 -9.14 -14.96 -15.99
CA TYR A 25 -8.49 -16.26 -16.01
C TYR A 25 -8.22 -16.76 -14.59
N ALA A 26 -8.42 -18.06 -14.36
CA ALA A 26 -8.05 -18.73 -13.12
C ALA A 26 -6.74 -19.51 -13.33
N LEU A 27 -5.70 -19.25 -12.52
CA LEU A 27 -4.44 -19.98 -12.62
C LEU A 27 -4.54 -21.38 -12.02
N THR A 28 -3.94 -22.35 -12.70
CA THR A 28 -3.72 -23.71 -12.18
C THR A 28 -2.24 -24.04 -12.17
N ASP A 29 -1.82 -25.06 -11.42
CA ASP A 29 -0.40 -25.42 -11.32
C ASP A 29 0.26 -25.89 -12.64
N PHE A 30 -0.52 -26.21 -13.68
CA PHE A 30 0.00 -26.85 -14.89
C PHE A 30 0.64 -25.89 -15.90
N ASP A 31 0.02 -24.75 -16.18
CA ASP A 31 0.40 -23.85 -17.29
C ASP A 31 0.31 -22.36 -16.93
N TRP A 32 0.42 -22.04 -15.63
CA TRP A 32 0.18 -20.68 -15.14
C TRP A 32 1.09 -19.60 -15.76
N GLU A 33 2.36 -19.93 -16.08
CA GLU A 33 3.30 -18.98 -16.70
C GLU A 33 2.79 -18.55 -18.08
N ASP A 34 2.42 -19.54 -18.89
CA ASP A 34 1.86 -19.34 -20.22
C ASP A 34 0.53 -18.60 -20.17
N VAL A 35 -0.32 -18.87 -19.17
CA VAL A 35 -1.60 -18.17 -19.01
C VAL A 35 -1.36 -16.69 -18.74
N ILE A 36 -0.40 -16.34 -17.88
CA ILE A 36 -0.05 -14.93 -17.63
C ILE A 36 0.48 -14.28 -18.92
N GLU A 37 1.39 -14.95 -19.63
CA GLU A 37 2.02 -14.39 -20.83
C GLU A 37 1.04 -14.18 -22.00
N ARG A 38 0.14 -15.14 -22.24
CA ARG A 38 -0.77 -15.10 -23.39
C ARG A 38 -1.96 -14.15 -23.19
N HIS A 39 -2.22 -13.71 -21.96
CA HIS A 39 -3.41 -12.96 -21.61
C HIS A 39 -3.08 -11.63 -20.90
N PRO A 40 -2.34 -10.70 -21.53
CA PRO A 40 -2.12 -9.37 -20.96
C PRO A 40 -3.44 -8.59 -20.87
N LYS A 41 -3.48 -7.58 -20.00
CA LYS A 41 -4.62 -6.69 -19.73
C LYS A 41 -5.88 -7.44 -19.25
N SER A 42 -5.67 -8.53 -18.54
CA SER A 42 -6.72 -9.37 -17.99
C SER A 42 -6.66 -9.43 -16.45
N ILE A 43 -7.76 -9.89 -15.85
CA ILE A 43 -7.83 -10.16 -14.41
C ILE A 43 -7.47 -11.62 -14.18
N ILE A 44 -6.47 -11.86 -13.33
CA ILE A 44 -5.97 -13.20 -13.04
C ILE A 44 -6.28 -13.57 -11.59
N PHE A 45 -7.10 -14.61 -11.41
CA PHE A 45 -7.48 -15.15 -10.11
C PHE A 45 -6.56 -16.29 -9.71
N VAL A 46 -6.08 -16.24 -8.47
CA VAL A 46 -5.18 -17.24 -7.90
C VAL A 46 -5.73 -17.67 -6.55
N ASP A 47 -6.06 -18.96 -6.44
CA ASP A 47 -6.58 -19.56 -5.21
C ASP A 47 -5.45 -20.02 -4.27
N GLU A 48 -5.76 -20.14 -2.97
CA GLU A 48 -4.79 -20.49 -1.93
C GLU A 48 -4.08 -21.83 -2.15
N ASN A 49 -4.69 -22.72 -2.93
CA ASN A 49 -4.13 -24.03 -3.27
C ASN A 49 -3.06 -23.97 -4.37
N PHE A 50 -2.84 -22.82 -5.00
CA PHE A 50 -1.80 -22.66 -6.03
C PHE A 50 -0.40 -22.79 -5.42
N SER A 51 0.29 -23.87 -5.77
CA SER A 51 1.53 -24.31 -5.12
C SER A 51 2.67 -23.29 -5.26
N SER A 52 2.70 -22.56 -6.37
CA SER A 52 3.78 -21.62 -6.69
C SER A 52 3.56 -20.21 -6.14
N MET A 53 2.42 -19.94 -5.47
CA MET A 53 2.05 -18.59 -4.99
C MET A 53 3.14 -17.93 -4.13
N ARG A 54 3.89 -18.74 -3.35
CA ARG A 54 4.95 -18.27 -2.44
C ARG A 54 6.33 -18.25 -3.07
N SER A 55 6.46 -18.63 -4.34
CA SER A 55 7.77 -18.77 -5.00
C SER A 55 8.32 -17.43 -5.50
N GLU A 56 9.64 -17.31 -5.53
CA GLU A 56 10.34 -16.16 -6.13
C GLU A 56 9.98 -16.00 -7.60
N LYS A 57 9.82 -17.14 -8.29
CA LYS A 57 9.44 -17.20 -9.70
C LYS A 57 8.08 -16.56 -9.94
N PHE A 58 7.08 -16.92 -9.14
CA PHE A 58 5.75 -16.33 -9.23
C PHE A 58 5.79 -14.82 -8.96
N ALA A 59 6.46 -14.41 -7.88
CA ALA A 59 6.60 -12.99 -7.56
C ALA A 59 7.27 -12.19 -8.69
N SER A 60 8.33 -12.74 -9.29
CA SER A 60 9.04 -12.12 -10.43
C SER A 60 8.13 -11.92 -11.65
N ILE A 61 7.31 -12.93 -11.97
CA ILE A 61 6.39 -12.88 -13.12
C ILE A 61 5.24 -11.90 -12.83
N VAL A 62 4.59 -12.00 -11.67
CA VAL A 62 3.51 -11.09 -11.26
C VAL A 62 3.97 -9.63 -11.30
N ASN A 63 5.18 -9.35 -10.81
CA ASN A 63 5.75 -8.01 -10.82
C ASN A 63 6.08 -7.49 -12.23
N SER A 64 6.21 -8.35 -13.25
CA SER A 64 6.49 -7.90 -14.62
C SER A 64 5.29 -8.01 -15.57
N ALA A 65 4.18 -8.57 -15.10
CA ALA A 65 2.98 -8.82 -15.89
C ALA A 65 2.07 -7.60 -16.03
N ASP A 66 1.43 -7.46 -17.19
CA ASP A 66 0.43 -6.42 -17.48
C ASP A 66 -0.97 -6.91 -17.08
N ASN A 67 -1.15 -7.29 -15.81
CA ASN A 67 -2.36 -7.96 -15.33
C ASN A 67 -2.79 -7.42 -13.97
N TYR A 68 -4.09 -7.53 -13.68
CA TYR A 68 -4.61 -7.31 -12.33
C TYR A 68 -4.78 -8.66 -11.64
N PHE A 69 -3.99 -8.91 -10.59
CA PHE A 69 -4.03 -10.18 -9.86
C PHE A 69 -4.98 -10.10 -8.65
N VAL A 70 -5.91 -11.05 -8.58
CA VAL A 70 -6.76 -11.29 -7.42
C VAL A 70 -6.25 -12.53 -6.69
N LEU A 71 -5.55 -12.32 -5.58
CA LEU A 71 -4.99 -13.39 -4.76
C LEU A 71 -5.95 -13.71 -3.62
N ILE A 72 -6.52 -14.92 -3.63
CA ILE A 72 -7.43 -15.41 -2.60
C ILE A 72 -6.62 -16.32 -1.70
N THR A 73 -6.11 -15.80 -0.58
CA THR A 73 -5.21 -16.59 0.27
C THR A 73 -5.18 -16.11 1.71
N ARG A 74 -4.79 -17.02 2.60
CA ARG A 74 -4.37 -16.74 3.97
C ARG A 74 -2.85 -16.73 4.14
N ALA A 75 -2.12 -16.99 3.04
CA ALA A 75 -0.67 -17.05 3.06
C ALA A 75 -0.05 -15.66 3.24
N TYR A 76 1.05 -15.62 4.00
CA TYR A 76 1.96 -14.49 3.98
C TYR A 76 2.76 -14.50 2.67
N LEU A 77 2.73 -13.36 1.95
CA LEU A 77 3.35 -13.21 0.61
C LEU A 77 4.41 -12.08 0.62
N PRO A 78 5.56 -12.27 1.30
CA PRO A 78 6.57 -11.22 1.50
C PRO A 78 7.19 -10.70 0.20
N MET A 79 7.22 -11.54 -0.83
CA MET A 79 7.88 -11.24 -2.11
C MET A 79 7.01 -10.44 -3.08
N LEU A 80 5.75 -10.21 -2.74
CA LEU A 80 4.87 -9.33 -3.48
C LEU A 80 4.80 -7.97 -2.79
N ALA A 81 4.87 -6.90 -3.56
CA ALA A 81 4.56 -5.56 -3.06
C ALA A 81 3.10 -5.26 -3.41
N TYR A 82 2.21 -5.37 -2.42
CA TYR A 82 0.81 -4.97 -2.57
C TYR A 82 0.45 -3.89 -1.55
N SER A 83 -0.52 -3.07 -1.95
CA SER A 83 -0.99 -1.94 -1.17
C SER A 83 -1.82 -2.40 0.02
N ILE A 84 -1.65 -1.74 1.16
CA ILE A 84 -2.51 -1.92 2.35
C ILE A 84 -4.00 -1.63 2.05
N LYS A 85 -4.28 -0.80 1.03
CA LYS A 85 -5.64 -0.48 0.57
C LYS A 85 -6.28 -1.59 -0.27
N GLU A 86 -5.47 -2.54 -0.73
CA GLU A 86 -5.89 -3.65 -1.59
C GLU A 86 -5.94 -4.99 -0.83
N VAL A 87 -6.06 -4.93 0.51
CA VAL A 87 -6.22 -6.11 1.37
C VAL A 87 -7.66 -6.18 1.87
N TYR A 88 -8.37 -7.23 1.45
CA TYR A 88 -9.80 -7.39 1.74
C TYR A 88 -10.10 -8.68 2.47
N SER A 89 -11.03 -8.62 3.43
CA SER A 89 -11.65 -9.78 4.05
C SER A 89 -12.98 -10.08 3.35
N MET A 90 -13.22 -11.37 3.12
CA MET A 90 -14.49 -11.88 2.63
C MET A 90 -15.42 -12.13 3.81
N HIS A 91 -16.55 -11.40 3.87
CA HIS A 91 -17.57 -11.63 4.88
C HIS A 91 -18.78 -12.34 4.27
N VAL A 92 -19.28 -13.35 4.98
CA VAL A 92 -20.56 -13.99 4.64
C VAL A 92 -21.68 -13.14 5.22
N SER A 93 -22.49 -12.55 4.35
CA SER A 93 -23.65 -11.76 4.77
C SER A 93 -24.93 -12.27 4.09
N GLY A 94 -25.78 -12.93 4.87
CA GLY A 94 -27.10 -13.40 4.41
C GLY A 94 -27.71 -14.48 5.32
N LYS A 95 -29.01 -14.37 5.59
CA LYS A 95 -29.82 -15.44 6.20
C LYS A 95 -29.89 -16.62 5.22
N TYR A 96 -29.62 -17.83 5.71
CA TYR A 96 -29.82 -19.09 5.00
C TYR A 96 -31.18 -19.10 4.29
N ALA A 97 -31.21 -19.00 2.96
CA ALA A 97 -32.38 -19.33 2.16
C ALA A 97 -32.15 -20.73 1.59
N THR A 98 -32.57 -21.75 2.33
CA THR A 98 -32.71 -23.09 1.80
C THR A 98 -33.80 -23.10 0.74
N LEU A 99 -33.40 -23.04 -0.54
CA LEU A 99 -34.18 -23.62 -1.62
C LEU A 99 -33.48 -24.93 -1.99
N ASN A 100 -34.12 -26.05 -1.65
CA ASN A 100 -33.75 -27.41 -2.10
C ASN A 100 -32.47 -28.07 -1.54
N ASN A 101 -32.11 -27.88 -0.26
CA ASN A 101 -30.97 -28.56 0.39
C ASN A 101 -29.58 -28.30 -0.25
N GLU A 102 -29.46 -27.33 -1.14
CA GLU A 102 -28.18 -26.87 -1.68
C GLU A 102 -27.77 -25.59 -0.94
N TYR A 103 -26.60 -25.59 -0.32
CA TYR A 103 -26.08 -24.42 0.39
C TYR A 103 -25.60 -23.40 -0.65
N GLU A 104 -26.39 -22.35 -0.89
CA GLU A 104 -25.91 -21.19 -1.64
C GLU A 104 -25.16 -20.26 -0.68
N ILE A 105 -23.82 -20.27 -0.73
CA ILE A 105 -22.99 -19.31 0.00
C ILE A 105 -22.92 -18.03 -0.84
N THR A 106 -23.76 -17.06 -0.53
CA THR A 106 -23.63 -15.73 -1.11
C THR A 106 -22.61 -14.92 -0.28
N VAL A 107 -21.40 -14.78 -0.80
CA VAL A 107 -20.41 -13.81 -0.29
C VAL A 107 -20.77 -12.45 -0.87
N ASN A 108 -21.38 -11.56 -0.08
CA ASN A 108 -21.86 -10.28 -0.61
C ASN A 108 -20.94 -9.09 -0.31
N GLU A 109 -19.95 -9.21 0.57
CA GLU A 109 -19.16 -8.04 0.97
C GLU A 109 -17.66 -8.35 1.09
N LEU A 110 -16.86 -7.66 0.27
CA LEU A 110 -15.43 -7.47 0.47
C LEU A 110 -15.25 -6.20 1.28
N GLN A 111 -14.63 -6.30 2.45
CA GLN A 111 -14.33 -5.15 3.30
C GLN A 111 -12.81 -5.01 3.42
N ASN A 112 -12.28 -3.80 3.29
CA ASN A 112 -10.84 -3.58 3.47
C ASN A 112 -10.48 -3.83 4.94
N VAL A 113 -9.55 -4.77 5.16
CA VAL A 113 -9.18 -5.27 6.49
C VAL A 113 -8.62 -4.17 7.39
N TYR A 114 -7.90 -3.23 6.80
CA TYR A 114 -7.15 -2.22 7.54
C TYR A 114 -7.82 -0.85 7.53
N SER A 115 -9.00 -0.70 6.93
CA SER A 115 -9.66 0.60 6.75
C SER A 115 -9.77 1.46 8.02
N SER A 116 -9.92 0.84 9.19
CA SER A 116 -9.91 1.51 10.50
C SER A 116 -8.52 1.93 10.99
N THR A 117 -7.49 1.17 10.62
CA THR A 117 -6.06 1.48 10.87
C THR A 117 -5.48 2.41 9.80
N LEU A 118 -6.16 2.52 8.65
CA LEU A 118 -5.79 3.35 7.51
C LEU A 118 -6.40 4.72 7.68
N SER A 119 -5.59 5.68 8.11
CA SER A 119 -5.57 7.04 7.57
C SER A 119 -4.58 7.83 8.41
N TYR A 120 -4.83 7.89 9.71
CA TYR A 120 -4.16 8.77 10.67
C TYR A 120 -4.40 8.27 12.10
N PRO A 121 -3.57 8.68 13.07
CA PRO A 121 -3.88 8.48 14.48
C PRO A 121 -5.31 8.92 14.82
N PRO A 122 -6.08 8.15 15.61
CA PRO A 122 -7.47 8.49 15.98
C PRO A 122 -7.56 9.72 16.90
N ARG A 123 -6.43 10.15 17.45
CA ARG A 123 -6.28 11.34 18.30
C ARG A 123 -5.01 12.06 17.91
N LEU A 124 -4.94 13.36 18.21
CA LEU A 124 -3.70 14.12 18.07
C LEU A 124 -2.59 13.48 18.93
N ILE A 125 -1.46 13.17 18.29
CA ILE A 125 -0.26 12.68 18.94
C ILE A 125 0.90 13.64 18.70
N THR A 126 1.84 13.69 19.64
CA THR A 126 3.20 14.22 19.41
C THR A 126 4.14 13.03 19.66
N PRO A 127 4.89 12.55 18.64
CA PRO A 127 5.72 11.36 18.81
C PRO A 127 6.94 11.68 19.69
N ASP A 128 7.38 10.69 20.46
CA ASP A 128 8.69 10.66 21.12
C ASP A 128 9.71 9.90 20.25
N TYR A 129 9.22 9.01 19.39
CA TYR A 129 10.02 8.19 18.49
C TYR A 129 9.34 8.02 17.14
N VAL A 130 10.09 8.16 16.05
CA VAL A 130 9.65 7.95 14.67
C VAL A 130 10.45 6.82 14.04
N LEU A 131 9.77 5.77 13.58
CA LEU A 131 10.38 4.66 12.84
C LEU A 131 9.96 4.72 11.37
N CYS A 132 10.87 5.05 10.47
CA CYS A 132 10.63 5.04 9.02
C CYS A 132 11.02 3.69 8.41
N GLU A 133 10.32 3.24 7.38
CA GLU A 133 10.62 2.00 6.65
C GLU A 133 12.04 1.98 6.07
N ASP A 134 12.38 2.98 5.24
CA ASP A 134 13.65 3.04 4.51
C ASP A 134 14.61 4.11 5.05
N SER A 135 15.75 4.27 4.38
CA SER A 135 16.81 5.22 4.76
C SER A 135 17.06 6.31 3.71
N ASN A 136 16.03 6.67 2.94
CA ASN A 136 16.14 7.58 1.79
C ASN A 136 15.71 9.02 2.15
N SER A 137 15.37 9.82 1.14
CA SER A 137 14.93 11.21 1.30
C SER A 137 13.73 11.38 2.26
N GLY A 138 12.85 10.38 2.37
CA GLY A 138 11.76 10.39 3.35
C GLY A 138 12.27 10.43 4.79
N LEU A 139 13.26 9.61 5.13
CA LEU A 139 13.91 9.63 6.45
C LEU A 139 14.52 11.00 6.74
N GLU A 140 15.20 11.62 5.78
CA GLU A 140 15.80 12.96 6.00
C GLU A 140 14.75 14.02 6.35
N MET A 141 13.59 13.98 5.69
CA MET A 141 12.49 14.90 5.97
C MET A 141 11.87 14.63 7.36
N PHE A 142 11.59 13.37 7.69
CA PHE A 142 11.00 13.01 8.98
C PHE A 142 11.97 13.22 10.15
N HIS A 143 13.27 13.04 9.94
CA HIS A 143 14.29 13.38 10.93
C HIS A 143 14.25 14.88 11.27
N ALA A 144 14.22 15.75 10.24
CA ALA A 144 14.11 17.19 10.45
C ALA A 144 12.78 17.61 11.11
N LEU A 145 11.69 16.87 10.88
CA LEU A 145 10.42 17.08 11.56
C LEU A 145 10.47 16.63 13.03
N ALA A 146 11.05 15.47 13.30
CA ALA A 146 11.20 14.89 14.63
C ALA A 146 12.08 15.78 15.53
N GLU A 147 13.15 16.37 15.01
CA GLU A 147 14.01 17.31 15.74
C GLU A 147 13.22 18.48 16.36
N LYS A 148 12.19 18.99 15.66
CA LYS A 148 11.36 20.10 16.16
C LYS A 148 10.63 19.76 17.46
N VAL A 149 10.29 18.49 17.66
CA VAL A 149 9.62 17.98 18.87
C VAL A 149 10.60 17.27 19.81
N SER A 150 11.88 17.22 19.46
CA SER A 150 12.93 16.38 20.07
C SER A 150 12.54 14.91 20.19
N ALA A 151 11.89 14.39 19.16
CA ALA A 151 11.69 12.97 19.00
C ALA A 151 12.95 12.31 18.40
N GLU A 152 13.18 11.07 18.76
CA GLU A 152 14.15 10.20 18.08
C GLU A 152 13.59 9.80 16.69
N CYS A 153 14.45 9.65 15.68
CA CYS A 153 14.01 9.24 14.34
C CYS A 153 15.01 8.27 13.69
N HIS A 154 14.54 7.08 13.35
CA HIS A 154 15.38 6.00 12.86
C HIS A 154 14.75 5.25 11.68
N SER A 155 15.61 4.61 10.90
CA SER A 155 15.20 3.69 9.83
C SER A 155 15.03 2.27 10.36
N ALA A 156 14.07 1.55 9.81
CA ALA A 156 13.96 0.10 9.93
C ALA A 156 14.90 -0.63 8.96
N HIS A 157 15.42 0.05 7.94
CA HIS A 157 16.23 -0.52 6.87
C HIS A 157 15.46 -1.56 6.02
N GLY A 158 14.17 -1.30 5.80
CA GLY A 158 13.27 -2.10 4.97
C GLY A 158 12.03 -2.57 5.73
N LYS A 159 10.92 -2.76 5.00
CA LYS A 159 9.61 -3.16 5.55
C LYS A 159 9.67 -4.38 6.45
N SER A 160 10.41 -5.43 6.07
CA SER A 160 10.42 -6.70 6.79
C SER A 160 11.07 -6.64 8.17
N ASN A 161 11.79 -5.55 8.49
CA ASN A 161 12.38 -5.33 9.80
C ASN A 161 11.44 -4.58 10.77
N ILE A 162 10.38 -3.94 10.27
CA ILE A 162 9.44 -3.19 11.12
C ILE A 162 8.77 -4.12 12.15
N PRO A 163 8.22 -5.30 11.79
CA PRO A 163 7.56 -6.17 12.77
C PRO A 163 8.47 -6.63 13.92
N GLU A 164 9.77 -6.77 13.68
CA GLU A 164 10.74 -7.08 14.73
C GLU A 164 11.01 -5.87 15.62
N LYS A 165 11.28 -4.71 15.02
CA LYS A 165 11.64 -3.48 15.75
C LYS A 165 10.54 -2.96 16.66
N VAL A 166 9.27 -3.13 16.28
CA VAL A 166 8.16 -2.68 17.13
C VAL A 166 8.09 -3.45 18.44
N LEU A 167 8.64 -4.67 18.52
CA LEU A 167 8.64 -5.47 19.76
C LEU A 167 9.52 -4.86 20.86
N ASP A 168 10.48 -4.01 20.49
CA ASP A 168 11.39 -3.34 21.42
C ASP A 168 10.82 -2.02 21.97
N PHE A 169 9.58 -1.65 21.61
CA PHE A 169 8.96 -0.41 22.04
C PHE A 169 8.56 -0.43 23.52
N GLU A 170 8.81 0.68 24.21
CA GLU A 170 8.51 0.88 25.63
C GLU A 170 7.09 1.43 25.81
N GLU A 171 6.37 1.06 26.88
CA GLU A 171 4.98 1.53 27.06
C GLU A 171 4.85 3.04 27.37
N ASN A 172 5.93 3.70 27.79
CA ASN A 172 5.94 5.09 28.27
C ASN A 172 6.27 6.15 27.19
N LYS A 173 6.58 5.73 25.96
CA LYS A 173 6.86 6.63 24.82
C LYS A 173 5.75 6.53 23.77
N THR A 174 5.53 7.60 23.02
CA THR A 174 4.64 7.61 21.84
C THR A 174 5.43 7.30 20.57
N TYR A 175 5.08 6.21 19.89
CA TYR A 175 5.76 5.75 18.68
C TYR A 175 4.92 6.06 17.43
N LEU A 176 5.57 6.63 16.42
CA LEU A 176 5.01 6.80 15.07
C LEU A 176 5.80 5.96 14.07
N ILE A 177 5.15 4.99 13.47
CA ILE A 177 5.70 4.12 12.44
C ILE A 177 5.26 4.66 11.07
N ILE A 178 6.20 4.92 10.17
CA ILE A 178 5.94 5.49 8.84
C ILE A 178 6.39 4.51 7.76
N VAL A 179 5.47 4.12 6.88
CA VAL A 179 5.69 3.08 5.86
C VAL A 179 5.12 3.46 4.50
N ASP A 180 5.63 2.86 3.43
CA ASP A 180 5.11 3.05 2.08
C ASP A 180 3.87 2.18 1.87
N GLY A 181 2.70 2.79 2.05
CA GLY A 181 1.43 2.08 2.07
C GLY A 181 1.11 1.35 0.77
N ALA A 182 1.67 1.77 -0.36
CA ALA A 182 1.50 1.07 -1.63
C ALA A 182 2.21 -0.30 -1.70
N ALA A 183 3.16 -0.59 -0.79
CA ALA A 183 3.97 -1.82 -0.82
C ALA A 183 4.08 -2.55 0.53
N TYR A 184 3.53 -1.96 1.60
CA TYR A 184 3.62 -2.48 2.96
C TYR A 184 2.57 -3.56 3.32
N GLY A 185 1.63 -3.86 2.41
CA GLY A 185 0.56 -4.86 2.62
C GLY A 185 1.02 -6.23 3.18
N PRO A 186 2.16 -6.81 2.76
CA PRO A 186 2.66 -8.07 3.32
C PRO A 186 2.88 -8.04 4.83
N GLU A 187 3.45 -6.95 5.35
CA GLU A 187 3.88 -6.86 6.75
C GLU A 187 2.76 -6.33 7.67
N MET A 188 1.72 -5.75 7.08
CA MET A 188 0.63 -5.08 7.79
C MET A 188 -0.02 -6.00 8.83
N GLY A 189 -0.26 -7.28 8.52
CA GLY A 189 -0.85 -8.22 9.47
C GLY A 189 -0.02 -8.42 10.75
N ALA A 190 1.31 -8.47 10.63
CA ALA A 190 2.19 -8.62 11.78
C ALA A 190 2.28 -7.32 12.59
N THR A 191 2.40 -6.18 11.91
CA THR A 191 2.50 -4.87 12.55
C THR A 191 1.21 -4.47 13.27
N VAL A 192 0.05 -4.65 12.64
CA VAL A 192 -1.25 -4.28 13.23
C VAL A 192 -1.53 -5.08 14.48
N ARG A 193 -1.24 -6.38 14.48
CA ARG A 193 -1.43 -7.23 15.66
C ARG A 193 -0.67 -6.69 16.88
N TYR A 194 0.51 -6.11 16.68
CA TYR A 194 1.24 -5.46 17.76
C TYR A 194 0.57 -4.14 18.18
N ILE A 195 0.27 -3.27 17.21
CA ILE A 195 -0.30 -1.93 17.47
C ILE A 195 -1.68 -2.00 18.15
N GLU A 196 -2.51 -2.98 17.83
CA GLU A 196 -3.84 -3.16 18.44
C GLU A 196 -3.77 -3.39 19.95
N ASP A 197 -2.70 -4.03 20.43
CA ASP A 197 -2.46 -4.29 21.86
C ASP A 197 -1.70 -3.13 22.54
N HIS A 198 -1.18 -2.15 21.79
CA HIS A 198 -0.29 -1.08 22.28
C HIS A 198 -0.79 0.32 21.90
N PHE A 199 -1.56 0.94 22.81
CA PHE A 199 -2.22 2.24 22.60
C PHE A 199 -1.26 3.43 22.37
N ASN A 200 0.03 3.25 22.61
CA ASN A 200 1.08 4.24 22.42
C ASN A 200 1.77 4.15 21.04
N CYS A 201 1.37 3.20 20.19
CA CYS A 201 1.93 2.99 18.86
C CYS A 201 0.94 3.43 17.77
N TYR A 202 1.44 4.13 16.76
CA TYR A 202 0.62 4.67 15.67
C TYR A 202 1.29 4.39 14.33
N LEU A 203 0.51 3.92 13.35
CA LEU A 203 0.96 3.72 11.98
C LEU A 203 0.49 4.87 11.09
N TYR A 204 1.41 5.44 10.31
CA TYR A 204 1.12 6.37 9.24
C TYR A 204 1.63 5.80 7.91
N ALA A 205 0.72 5.53 6.98
CA ALA A 205 1.04 4.84 5.74
C ALA A 205 0.54 5.64 4.53
N PRO A 206 1.22 6.74 4.13
CA PRO A 206 0.95 7.39 2.86
C PRO A 206 1.22 6.43 1.70
N GLU A 207 0.68 6.68 0.51
CA GLU A 207 0.97 5.87 -0.69
C GLU A 207 2.48 5.70 -0.92
N SER A 208 3.22 6.79 -0.77
CA SER A 208 4.69 6.86 -0.70
C SER A 208 5.09 8.23 -0.16
N PHE A 209 6.36 8.41 0.21
CA PHE A 209 6.89 9.73 0.52
C PHE A 209 6.80 10.72 -0.66
N GLU A 210 7.02 10.26 -1.90
CA GLU A 210 7.00 11.13 -3.08
C GLU A 210 5.58 11.60 -3.41
N TRP A 211 4.59 10.71 -3.25
CA TRP A 211 3.18 11.08 -3.30
C TRP A 211 2.84 12.14 -2.26
N LEU A 212 3.37 12.02 -1.04
CA LEU A 212 3.14 13.00 0.03
C LEU A 212 3.71 14.38 -0.35
N LEU A 213 4.92 14.44 -0.90
CA LEU A 213 5.50 15.69 -1.40
C LEU A 213 4.68 16.29 -2.54
N LEU A 214 4.28 15.49 -3.54
CA LEU A 214 3.40 15.93 -4.63
C LEU A 214 2.09 16.52 -4.10
N LYS A 215 1.44 15.80 -3.18
CA LYS A 215 0.16 16.19 -2.58
C LYS A 215 0.28 17.48 -1.77
N VAL A 216 1.35 17.66 -1.02
CA VAL A 216 1.47 18.76 -0.05
C VAL A 216 2.06 20.00 -0.71
N MET A 217 3.18 19.85 -1.41
CA MET A 217 3.96 20.96 -1.96
C MET A 217 3.39 21.47 -3.27
N PHE A 218 2.80 20.58 -4.08
CA PHE A 218 2.35 20.87 -5.44
C PHE A 218 0.82 20.72 -5.60
N SER A 219 0.06 20.72 -4.51
CA SER A 219 -1.43 20.62 -4.51
C SER A 219 -2.14 21.61 -5.43
N LYS A 220 -1.55 22.79 -5.66
CA LYS A 220 -2.13 23.85 -6.49
C LYS A 220 -1.80 23.71 -7.97
N ASP A 221 -0.90 22.80 -8.34
CA ASP A 221 -0.61 22.51 -9.73
C ASP A 221 -1.76 21.66 -10.33
N PRO A 222 -2.44 22.14 -11.39
CA PRO A 222 -3.58 21.43 -11.96
C PRO A 222 -3.24 20.06 -12.54
N MET A 223 -2.03 19.86 -13.06
CA MET A 223 -1.59 18.58 -13.60
C MET A 223 -1.33 17.60 -12.47
N ILE A 224 -0.62 18.01 -11.42
CA ILE A 224 -0.37 17.17 -10.24
C ILE A 224 -1.69 16.80 -9.57
N TYR A 225 -2.62 17.74 -9.43
CA TYR A 225 -3.95 17.45 -8.90
C TYR A 225 -4.68 16.35 -9.68
N ARG A 226 -4.64 16.38 -11.02
CA ARG A 226 -5.27 15.36 -11.86
C ARG A 226 -4.61 14.00 -11.72
N ILE A 227 -3.26 13.96 -11.72
CA ILE A 227 -2.48 12.72 -11.51
C ILE A 227 -2.85 12.10 -10.16
N LEU A 228 -2.83 12.88 -9.08
CA LEU A 228 -3.11 12.34 -7.74
C LEU A 228 -4.56 11.91 -7.55
N LYS A 229 -5.50 12.50 -8.31
CA LYS A 229 -6.92 12.13 -8.25
C LYS A 229 -7.19 10.77 -8.88
N ASN A 230 -6.64 10.53 -10.07
CA ASN A 230 -6.81 9.27 -10.82
C ASN A 230 -5.45 8.82 -11.40
N PRO A 231 -4.54 8.27 -10.58
CA PRO A 231 -3.19 7.97 -11.05
C PRO A 231 -3.14 6.85 -12.10
N SER A 232 -4.17 5.98 -12.13
CA SER A 232 -4.36 4.95 -13.17
C SER A 232 -4.45 5.52 -14.59
N ASP A 233 -4.97 6.73 -14.75
CA ASP A 233 -5.17 7.36 -16.07
C ASP A 233 -3.86 7.88 -16.68
N TYR A 234 -2.76 7.90 -15.89
CA TYR A 234 -1.49 8.53 -16.25
C TYR A 234 -0.27 7.61 -16.04
N THR A 235 -0.49 6.39 -15.56
CA THR A 235 0.58 5.41 -15.32
C THR A 235 0.49 4.26 -16.30
N GLU A 236 1.61 3.57 -16.49
CA GLU A 236 1.71 2.34 -17.28
C GLU A 236 2.37 1.27 -16.40
N SER A 237 1.65 0.20 -16.09
CA SER A 237 2.08 -0.95 -15.27
C SER A 237 3.40 -1.54 -15.79
N THR A 238 3.53 -1.65 -17.12
CA THR A 238 4.73 -2.16 -17.79
C THR A 238 5.96 -1.27 -17.63
N LYS A 239 5.78 0.01 -17.26
CA LYS A 239 6.87 0.97 -17.03
C LYS A 239 7.17 1.15 -15.54
N TYR A 240 6.14 1.17 -14.70
CA TYR A 240 6.27 1.39 -13.27
C TYR A 240 5.64 0.25 -12.48
N LEU A 241 6.49 -0.60 -11.91
CA LEU A 241 6.10 -1.71 -11.04
C LEU A 241 5.24 -1.28 -9.83
N SER A 242 5.46 -0.09 -9.30
CA SER A 242 4.79 0.36 -8.08
C SER A 242 4.41 1.83 -8.17
N TRP A 243 3.41 2.21 -7.36
CA TRP A 243 3.02 3.61 -7.18
C TRP A 243 4.19 4.48 -6.72
N GLU A 244 5.03 3.98 -5.83
CA GLU A 244 6.24 4.69 -5.37
C GLU A 244 7.17 5.04 -6.55
N ARG A 245 7.46 4.07 -7.44
CA ARG A 245 8.29 4.32 -8.63
C ARG A 245 7.65 5.33 -9.57
N TYR A 246 6.34 5.24 -9.75
CA TYR A 246 5.59 6.18 -10.57
C TYR A 246 5.64 7.61 -10.00
N PHE A 247 5.29 7.79 -8.72
CA PHE A 247 5.29 9.09 -8.07
C PHE A 247 6.70 9.67 -7.91
N THR A 248 7.72 8.82 -7.72
CA THR A 248 9.12 9.24 -7.81
C THR A 248 9.41 9.87 -9.16
N HIS A 249 9.07 9.18 -10.26
CA HIS A 249 9.30 9.72 -11.60
C HIS A 249 8.54 11.03 -11.85
N VAL A 250 7.26 11.09 -11.44
CA VAL A 250 6.45 12.31 -11.58
C VAL A 250 7.08 13.47 -10.82
N LEU A 251 7.55 13.25 -9.59
CA LEU A 251 8.18 14.27 -8.77
C LEU A 251 9.54 14.71 -9.33
N GLU A 252 10.37 13.77 -9.76
CA GLU A 252 11.68 14.06 -10.37
C GLU A 252 11.50 14.90 -11.63
N GLU A 253 10.63 14.49 -12.56
CA GLU A 253 10.41 15.25 -13.80
C GLU A 253 9.75 16.60 -13.55
N HIS A 254 8.82 16.70 -12.59
CA HIS A 254 8.17 17.97 -12.25
C HIS A 254 9.14 18.99 -11.63
N THR A 255 10.16 18.52 -10.90
CA THR A 255 11.11 19.39 -10.17
C THR A 255 12.46 19.56 -10.87
N LYS A 256 12.69 18.84 -11.97
CA LYS A 256 13.93 18.86 -12.75
C LYS A 256 14.35 20.26 -13.16
N GLY A 257 15.60 20.63 -12.88
CA GLY A 257 16.15 21.94 -13.22
C GLY A 257 15.57 23.11 -12.41
N THR A 258 14.81 22.83 -11.34
CA THR A 258 14.32 23.84 -10.39
C THR A 258 15.15 23.81 -9.11
N GLU A 259 15.00 24.84 -8.26
CA GLU A 259 15.64 24.85 -6.93
C GLU A 259 15.16 23.68 -6.04
N LEU A 260 13.99 23.11 -6.32
CA LEU A 260 13.41 21.98 -5.60
C LEU A 260 13.66 20.64 -6.29
N GLU A 261 14.65 20.54 -7.19
CA GLU A 261 14.98 19.28 -7.86
C GLU A 261 15.11 18.13 -6.85
N TYR A 262 14.32 17.09 -7.06
CA TYR A 262 14.17 15.97 -6.16
C TYR A 262 15.03 14.78 -6.59
N HIS A 263 15.57 14.07 -5.60
CA HIS A 263 16.28 12.80 -5.81
C HIS A 263 15.90 11.81 -4.70
N LYS A 264 15.48 10.60 -5.08
CA LYS A 264 15.00 9.58 -4.12
C LYS A 264 15.99 9.31 -2.99
N LYS A 265 17.27 9.13 -3.33
CA LYS A 265 18.33 8.74 -2.37
C LYS A 265 18.80 9.86 -1.46
N LYS A 266 18.64 11.13 -1.85
CA LYS A 266 19.18 12.28 -1.11
C LYS A 266 18.26 13.46 -1.25
N LEU A 267 17.65 13.88 -0.15
CA LEU A 267 16.71 15.00 -0.17
C LEU A 267 17.45 16.31 -0.49
N ASN A 268 16.90 17.10 -1.41
CA ASN A 268 17.37 18.45 -1.65
C ASN A 268 17.12 19.30 -0.40
N LYS A 269 18.16 19.99 0.08
CA LYS A 269 18.11 20.80 1.31
C LYS A 269 17.03 21.89 1.26
N GLN A 270 16.59 22.29 0.07
CA GLN A 270 15.50 23.26 -0.07
C GLN A 270 14.18 22.80 0.58
N TYR A 271 13.94 21.49 0.63
CA TYR A 271 12.79 20.91 1.34
C TYR A 271 12.87 21.05 2.86
N LEU A 272 14.08 21.26 3.42
CA LEU A 272 14.30 21.42 4.86
C LEU A 272 14.12 22.86 5.34
N TYR A 273 13.84 23.82 4.44
CA TYR A 273 13.57 25.20 4.84
C TYR A 273 12.17 25.38 5.43
N ALA A 274 12.02 26.48 6.18
CA ALA A 274 10.82 26.80 6.97
C ALA A 274 9.51 26.71 6.18
N ARG A 275 9.49 27.08 4.89
CA ARG A 275 8.26 27.04 4.09
C ARG A 275 7.79 25.60 3.84
N ALA A 276 8.64 24.75 3.29
CA ALA A 276 8.31 23.35 2.99
C ALA A 276 7.96 22.58 4.27
N MET A 277 8.80 22.74 5.30
CA MET A 277 8.57 22.18 6.63
C MET A 277 7.24 22.62 7.22
N LYS A 278 6.86 23.90 7.11
CA LYS A 278 5.58 24.41 7.64
C LYS A 278 4.38 23.82 6.93
N ILE A 279 4.43 23.68 5.59
CA ILE A 279 3.31 23.11 4.83
C ILE A 279 3.13 21.63 5.19
N LEU A 280 4.23 20.87 5.27
CA LEU A 280 4.16 19.45 5.65
C LEU A 280 3.74 19.26 7.11
N SER A 281 4.33 19.99 8.06
CA SER A 281 3.92 19.94 9.48
C SER A 281 2.43 20.26 9.64
N LYS A 282 1.90 21.24 8.91
CA LYS A 282 0.48 21.55 8.93
C LYS A 282 -0.38 20.41 8.39
N PHE A 283 0.00 19.83 7.25
CA PHE A 283 -0.72 18.69 6.68
C PHE A 283 -0.75 17.49 7.65
N LEU A 284 0.38 17.19 8.28
CA LEU A 284 0.48 16.12 9.28
C LEU A 284 -0.32 16.42 10.55
N LEU A 285 -0.38 17.68 10.97
CA LEU A 285 -1.23 18.09 12.09
C LEU A 285 -2.73 17.93 11.78
N ASP A 286 -3.18 18.36 10.60
CA ASP A 286 -4.56 18.15 10.12
C ASP A 286 -4.91 16.65 10.03
N SER A 287 -3.86 15.83 10.07
CA SER A 287 -3.80 14.38 10.04
C SER A 287 -3.46 13.78 11.41
N ASN A 288 -3.71 14.51 12.51
CA ASN A 288 -3.49 14.11 13.90
C ASN A 288 -2.04 13.75 14.32
N ILE A 289 -1.04 14.16 13.53
CA ILE A 289 0.39 13.93 13.81
C ILE A 289 1.07 15.28 14.01
N ASN A 290 1.35 15.63 15.26
CA ASN A 290 1.97 16.90 15.62
C ASN A 290 3.50 16.81 15.58
N PHE A 291 4.12 17.63 14.72
CA PHE A 291 5.56 17.90 14.69
C PHE A 291 5.88 19.36 15.03
N ASP A 292 4.98 20.05 15.73
CA ASP A 292 5.15 21.44 16.16
C ASP A 292 4.98 21.57 17.69
N ARG A 293 6.03 22.02 18.38
CA ARG A 293 6.00 22.24 19.82
C ARG A 293 5.14 23.42 20.25
N CYS A 294 4.86 24.36 19.34
CA CYS A 294 4.16 25.59 19.70
C CYS A 294 2.65 25.41 19.90
N MET A 295 2.11 24.19 19.72
CA MET A 295 0.67 23.93 19.77
C MET A 295 0.25 22.84 20.77
N VAL A 296 1.14 22.51 21.71
CA VAL A 296 0.82 21.68 22.90
C VAL A 296 0.46 22.58 24.07
#